data_AF-A0A1G8CEX0-F1
#
_entry.id   AF-A0A1G8CEX0-F1
#
_cell.length_a   1.000
_cell.length_b   1.000
_cell.length_c   1.000
_cell.angle_alpha   90.00
_cell.angle_beta   90.00
_cell.angle_gamma   90.00
#
_symmetry.space_group_name_H-M   'P 1'
#
loop_
_entity.id
_entity.type
_entity.pdbx_description
1 polymer ?
#
loop_
_entity_poly.entity_id
_entity_poly.type
_entity_poly.pdbx_seq_one_letter_code
_entity_poly.pdbx_strand_id
1 'polypeptide(L)'
;MEHEITLVVNGTARRVTVPARRLLSDCLRHDLGLTGTHVGCEHGVCGCCTVLLDGEPVRSCLTFAVTVDGRDITTVEGLAPAGGLSAVQRAFAECHALQCGFCTPGFLCTVTALLRDNPAPTDEEVLEGLSGNLCRCTGYQNIAKAVHRAAELLAEES
;
A
#
# COMPACT_ATOMS: atom_id res chain seq x y z
N MET A 1 8.75 27.60 -5.13
CA MET A 1 7.39 27.92 -5.58
C MET A 1 6.48 26.88 -4.97
N GLU A 2 5.44 27.36 -4.29
CA GLU A 2 4.40 26.53 -3.67
C GLU A 2 3.27 26.30 -4.67
N HIS A 3 2.62 25.15 -4.59
CA HIS A 3 1.51 24.74 -5.44
C HIS A 3 0.34 24.30 -4.57
N GLU A 4 -0.84 24.85 -4.82
CA GLU A 4 -2.08 24.31 -4.26
C GLU A 4 -2.57 23.16 -5.15
N ILE A 5 -2.79 22.00 -4.54
CA ILE A 5 -3.29 20.78 -5.20
C ILE A 5 -4.42 20.17 -4.36
N THR A 6 -5.28 19.37 -5.00
CA THR A 6 -6.32 18.56 -4.37
C THR A 6 -6.01 17.08 -4.54
N LEU A 7 -5.78 16.36 -3.44
CA LEU A 7 -5.59 14.90 -3.45
C LEU A 7 -6.86 14.21 -2.98
N VAL A 8 -7.33 13.18 -3.66
CA VAL A 8 -8.42 12.32 -3.16
C VAL A 8 -7.77 11.15 -2.43
N VAL A 9 -7.70 11.21 -1.10
CA VAL A 9 -7.01 10.19 -0.29
C VAL A 9 -8.01 9.41 0.54
N ASN A 10 -8.06 8.09 0.33
CA ASN A 10 -9.01 7.17 0.98
C ASN A 10 -10.46 7.66 0.84
N GLY A 11 -10.84 8.06 -0.39
CA GLY A 11 -12.16 8.60 -0.73
C GLY A 11 -12.44 10.02 -0.23
N THR A 12 -11.50 10.69 0.43
CA THR A 12 -11.67 12.04 0.97
C THR A 12 -10.82 13.06 0.20
N ALA A 13 -11.46 14.06 -0.42
CA ALA A 13 -10.74 15.16 -1.05
C ALA A 13 -10.03 16.05 -0.02
N ARG A 14 -8.73 16.29 -0.21
CA ARG A 14 -7.87 17.09 0.67
C ARG A 14 -7.09 18.11 -0.14
N ARG A 15 -7.25 19.39 0.20
CA ARG A 15 -6.46 20.48 -0.38
C ARG A 15 -5.20 20.70 0.44
N VAL A 16 -4.05 20.80 -0.23
CA VAL A 16 -2.75 21.05 0.39
C VAL A 16 -1.93 22.01 -0.46
N THR A 17 -1.12 22.84 0.19
CA THR A 17 -0.14 23.70 -0.45
C THR A 17 1.26 23.16 -0.18
N VAL A 18 1.98 22.77 -1.24
CA VAL A 18 3.29 22.10 -1.12
C VAL A 18 4.29 22.61 -2.16
N PRO A 19 5.62 22.53 -1.89
CA PRO A 19 6.61 22.88 -2.89
C PRO A 19 6.63 21.83 -4.01
N ALA A 20 7.03 22.22 -5.22
CA ALA A 20 7.08 21.33 -6.39
C ALA A 20 7.83 20.00 -6.15
N ARG A 21 8.86 20.03 -5.29
CA ARG A 21 9.70 18.89 -4.95
C ARG A 21 9.13 17.96 -3.88
N ARG A 22 7.96 18.28 -3.30
CA ARG A 22 7.38 17.48 -2.22
C ARG A 22 7.03 16.09 -2.75
N LEU A 23 7.64 15.07 -2.16
CA LEU A 23 7.32 13.68 -2.49
C LEU A 23 5.91 13.33 -1.96
N LEU A 24 5.24 12.41 -2.64
CA LEU A 24 3.92 11.95 -2.23
C LEU A 24 3.96 11.29 -0.85
N SER A 25 4.98 10.47 -0.59
CA SER A 25 5.22 9.85 0.73
C SER A 25 5.28 10.90 1.85
N ASP A 26 6.05 11.97 1.63
CA ASP A 26 6.17 13.06 2.59
C ASP A 26 4.85 13.83 2.75
N CYS A 27 4.13 14.05 1.65
CA CYS A 27 2.84 14.73 1.69
C CYS A 27 1.82 13.96 2.54
N LEU A 28 1.70 12.65 2.28
CA LEU A 28 0.83 11.76 3.05
C LEU A 28 1.20 11.77 4.54
N ARG A 29 2.49 11.62 4.86
CA ARG A 29 2.96 11.44 6.24
C ARG A 29 2.96 12.74 7.06
N HIS A 30 3.43 13.83 6.48
CA HIS A 30 3.73 15.05 7.21
C HIS A 30 2.69 16.15 7.00
N ASP A 31 2.13 16.27 5.80
CA ASP A 31 1.13 17.32 5.51
C ASP A 31 -0.29 16.83 5.82
N LEU A 32 -0.57 15.53 5.58
CA LEU A 32 -1.88 14.92 5.81
C LEU A 32 -1.98 14.06 7.08
N GLY A 33 -0.84 13.76 7.73
CA GLY A 33 -0.78 12.97 8.97
C GLY A 33 -1.11 11.48 8.82
N LEU A 34 -1.11 10.95 7.60
CA LEU A 34 -1.35 9.53 7.29
C LEU A 34 -0.02 8.77 7.36
N THR A 35 0.34 8.39 8.59
CA THR A 35 1.68 7.87 8.90
C THR A 35 1.87 6.38 8.60
N GLY A 36 0.82 5.66 8.20
CA GLY A 36 0.89 4.24 7.85
C GLY A 36 1.79 3.96 6.65
N THR A 37 1.90 4.90 5.71
CA THR A 37 2.90 4.80 4.63
C THR A 37 4.29 5.02 5.19
N HIS A 38 5.20 4.05 5.04
CA HIS A 38 6.55 4.12 5.58
C HIS A 38 7.60 4.43 4.52
N VAL A 39 8.73 5.00 4.95
CA VAL A 39 9.85 5.33 4.06
C VAL A 39 11.10 4.68 4.64
N GLY A 40 11.62 3.67 3.95
CA GLY A 40 12.79 2.91 4.40
C GLY A 40 14.07 3.17 3.61
N CYS A 41 13.94 3.44 2.31
CA CYS A 41 15.10 3.62 1.43
C CYS A 41 15.12 4.94 0.65
N GLU A 42 13.97 5.59 0.41
CA GLU A 42 13.87 6.83 -0.39
C GLU A 42 14.31 6.73 -1.87
N HIS A 43 14.66 5.54 -2.37
CA HIS A 43 15.08 5.32 -3.75
C HIS A 43 14.32 4.16 -4.44
N GLY A 44 13.11 3.84 -3.98
CA GLY A 44 12.16 2.92 -4.64
C GLY A 44 12.38 1.42 -4.43
N VAL A 45 13.45 1.01 -3.76
CA VAL A 45 13.85 -0.41 -3.63
C VAL A 45 13.05 -1.18 -2.58
N CYS A 46 12.84 -0.62 -1.39
CA CYS A 46 12.27 -1.39 -0.27
C CYS A 46 10.76 -1.66 -0.35
N GLY A 47 10.01 -0.87 -1.12
CA GLY A 47 8.56 -0.96 -1.24
C GLY A 47 7.70 -0.56 -0.03
N CYS A 48 8.30 -0.17 1.10
CA CYS A 48 7.55 0.25 2.29
C CYS A 48 6.65 1.48 2.05
N CYS A 49 6.94 2.28 1.03
CA CYS A 49 6.20 3.48 0.65
C CYS A 49 5.07 3.21 -0.37
N THR A 50 4.73 1.95 -0.61
CA THR A 50 3.73 1.60 -1.62
C THR A 50 2.34 2.05 -1.19
N VAL A 51 1.69 2.80 -2.08
CA VAL A 51 0.28 3.19 -2.02
C VAL A 51 -0.38 2.80 -3.33
N LEU A 52 -1.70 2.79 -3.40
CA LEU A 52 -2.42 2.63 -4.65
C LEU A 52 -2.74 4.00 -5.22
N LEU A 53 -2.41 4.23 -6.49
CA LEU A 53 -2.73 5.45 -7.25
C LEU A 53 -3.62 5.06 -8.41
N ASP A 54 -4.89 5.49 -8.38
CA ASP A 54 -5.96 5.00 -9.24
C ASP A 54 -6.02 3.46 -9.29
N GLY A 55 -5.84 2.84 -8.12
CA GLY A 55 -5.79 1.39 -7.95
C GLY A 55 -4.42 0.76 -8.19
N GLU A 56 -3.48 1.41 -8.86
CA GLU A 56 -2.19 0.80 -9.21
C GLU A 56 -1.13 0.99 -8.12
N PRO A 57 -0.33 -0.03 -7.77
CA PRO A 57 0.70 0.10 -6.75
C PRO A 57 1.84 0.99 -7.23
N VAL A 58 2.12 2.07 -6.50
CA VAL A 58 3.18 3.04 -6.84
C VAL A 58 4.13 3.33 -5.67
N ARG A 59 5.38 3.65 -5.99
CA ARG A 59 6.37 4.12 -5.01
C ARG A 59 6.16 5.59 -4.69
N SER A 60 5.46 5.89 -3.61
CA SER A 60 5.20 7.29 -3.22
C SER A 60 6.48 8.08 -2.88
N CYS A 61 7.62 7.43 -2.63
CA CYS A 61 8.92 8.12 -2.46
C CYS A 61 9.56 8.55 -3.79
N LEU A 62 9.05 8.09 -4.94
CA LEU A 62 9.54 8.48 -6.28
C LEU A 62 8.51 9.32 -7.06
N THR A 63 7.38 9.66 -6.44
CA THR A 63 6.31 10.43 -7.05
C THR A 63 6.24 11.80 -6.39
N PHE A 64 6.19 12.88 -7.18
CA PHE A 64 5.93 14.21 -6.62
C PHE A 64 4.44 14.41 -6.37
N ALA A 65 4.07 14.96 -5.22
CA ALA A 65 2.67 15.20 -4.84
C ALA A 65 1.94 16.05 -5.89
N VAL A 66 2.63 17.05 -6.46
CA VAL A 66 2.06 17.93 -7.49
C VAL A 66 1.68 17.22 -8.80
N THR A 67 2.26 16.05 -9.08
CA THR A 67 1.98 15.29 -10.31
C THR A 67 0.74 14.39 -10.20
N VAL A 68 0.15 14.28 -9.02
CA VAL A 68 -1.03 13.44 -8.75
C VAL A 68 -2.24 14.27 -8.29
N ASP A 69 -2.24 15.56 -8.60
CA ASP A 69 -3.38 16.45 -8.38
C ASP A 69 -4.64 15.89 -9.06
N GLY A 70 -5.73 15.81 -8.29
CA GLY A 70 -7.03 15.27 -8.69
C GLY A 70 -7.12 13.75 -8.76
N ARG A 71 -6.05 12.99 -8.49
CA ARG A 71 -6.04 11.52 -8.60
C ARG A 71 -6.48 10.84 -7.29
N ASP A 72 -6.95 9.59 -7.41
CA ASP A 72 -7.35 8.77 -6.28
C ASP A 72 -6.13 8.05 -5.68
N ILE A 73 -5.98 8.16 -4.37
CA ILE A 73 -4.90 7.56 -3.61
C ILE A 73 -5.50 6.73 -2.48
N THR A 74 -5.20 5.44 -2.46
CA THR A 74 -5.52 4.57 -1.33
C THR A 74 -4.24 4.20 -0.58
N THR A 75 -4.19 4.54 0.71
CA THR A 75 -3.13 4.14 1.65
C THR A 75 -3.59 2.95 2.49
N VAL A 76 -2.69 2.41 3.34
CA VAL A 76 -3.05 1.30 4.24
C VAL A 76 -4.24 1.62 5.15
N GLU A 77 -4.38 2.87 5.57
CA GLU A 77 -5.52 3.37 6.36
C GLU A 77 -6.85 3.29 5.61
N GLY A 78 -6.83 3.31 4.27
CA GLY A 78 -8.01 3.20 3.41
C GLY A 78 -8.38 1.78 3.00
N LEU A 79 -7.56 0.77 3.33
CA LEU A 79 -7.83 -0.62 2.93
C LEU A 79 -8.93 -1.28 3.75
N ALA A 80 -9.19 -0.80 4.97
CA ALA A 80 -10.19 -1.38 5.86
C ALA A 80 -11.60 -0.87 5.49
N PRO A 81 -12.58 -1.76 5.24
CA PRO A 81 -13.98 -1.33 5.13
C PRO A 81 -14.51 -0.83 6.48
N ALA A 82 -15.64 -0.11 6.45
CA ALA A 82 -16.24 0.50 7.64
C ALA A 82 -16.60 -0.49 8.79
N GLY A 83 -16.56 -1.80 8.54
CA GLY A 83 -16.93 -2.86 9.48
C GLY A 83 -15.78 -3.74 10.01
N GLY A 84 -14.53 -3.50 9.63
CA GLY A 84 -13.41 -4.32 10.12
C GLY A 84 -12.20 -4.37 9.19
N LEU A 85 -11.36 -5.39 9.38
CA LEU A 85 -10.20 -5.64 8.54
C LEU A 85 -10.62 -6.17 7.17
N SER A 86 -9.92 -5.77 6.10
CA SER A 86 -10.07 -6.40 4.78
C SER A 86 -9.59 -7.85 4.80
N ALA A 87 -9.98 -8.65 3.80
CA ALA A 87 -9.52 -10.03 3.63
C ALA A 87 -7.97 -10.14 3.67
N VAL A 88 -7.27 -9.20 3.02
CA VAL A 88 -5.80 -9.12 3.04
C VAL A 88 -5.26 -8.85 4.45
N GLN A 89 -5.84 -7.87 5.16
CA GLN A 89 -5.42 -7.56 6.54
C GLN A 89 -5.68 -8.71 7.51
N ARG A 90 -6.83 -9.38 7.38
CA ARG A 90 -7.20 -10.58 8.16
C ARG A 90 -6.21 -11.71 7.92
N ALA A 91 -5.94 -12.03 6.66
CA ALA A 91 -4.98 -13.07 6.30
C ALA A 91 -3.58 -12.79 6.84
N PHE A 92 -3.12 -11.53 6.80
CA PHE A 92 -1.82 -11.17 7.38
C PHE A 92 -1.76 -11.41 8.90
N ALA A 93 -2.85 -11.15 9.60
CA ALA A 93 -2.97 -11.44 11.03
C ALA A 93 -3.02 -12.96 11.30
N GLU A 94 -3.89 -13.69 10.60
CA GLU A 94 -4.06 -15.15 10.75
C GLU A 94 -2.77 -15.91 10.45
N CYS A 95 -2.08 -15.55 9.36
CA CYS A 95 -0.87 -16.24 8.91
C CYS A 95 0.42 -15.73 9.56
N HIS A 96 0.34 -14.80 10.52
CA HIS A 96 1.52 -14.23 11.18
C HIS A 96 2.52 -13.66 10.16
N ALA A 97 2.01 -12.91 9.20
CA ALA A 97 2.76 -12.34 8.08
C ALA A 97 3.45 -11.00 8.41
N LEU A 98 3.48 -10.63 9.69
CA LEU A 98 4.17 -9.43 10.17
C LEU A 98 4.90 -9.74 11.49
N GLN A 99 6.00 -9.02 11.71
CA GLN A 99 6.74 -9.03 12.98
C GLN A 99 6.93 -7.59 13.46
N CYS A 100 7.94 -6.87 12.94
CA CYS A 100 8.13 -5.46 13.29
C CYS A 100 7.06 -4.51 12.72
N GLY A 101 6.28 -4.98 11.73
CA GLY A 101 5.22 -4.21 11.09
C GLY A 101 5.67 -3.15 10.08
N PHE A 102 6.96 -2.84 9.96
CA PHE A 102 7.43 -1.71 9.15
C PHE A 102 7.15 -1.86 7.65
N CYS A 103 7.35 -3.06 7.08
CA CYS A 103 7.06 -3.31 5.67
C CYS A 103 5.57 -3.59 5.39
N THR A 104 4.78 -3.88 6.43
CA THR A 104 3.43 -4.41 6.30
C THR A 104 2.50 -3.50 5.51
N PRO A 105 2.47 -2.17 5.71
CA PRO A 105 1.65 -1.26 4.90
C PRO A 105 1.88 -1.40 3.39
N GLY A 106 3.14 -1.44 2.96
CA GLY A 106 3.49 -1.59 1.55
C GLY A 106 3.05 -2.93 0.98
N PHE A 107 3.25 -4.02 1.74
CA PHE A 107 2.75 -5.34 1.37
C PHE A 107 1.23 -5.40 1.26
N LEU A 108 0.49 -4.81 2.21
CA LEU A 108 -0.97 -4.81 2.18
C LEU A 108 -1.51 -4.11 0.93
N CYS A 109 -0.96 -2.95 0.56
CA CYS A 109 -1.30 -2.26 -0.68
C CYS A 109 -0.98 -3.12 -1.92
N THR A 110 0.24 -3.66 -2.01
CA THR A 110 0.66 -4.51 -3.14
C THR A 110 -0.21 -5.75 -3.31
N VAL A 111 -0.50 -6.47 -2.22
CA VAL A 111 -1.31 -7.70 -2.26
C VAL A 111 -2.77 -7.38 -2.59
N THR A 112 -3.28 -6.24 -2.12
CA THR A 112 -4.63 -5.78 -2.50
C THR A 112 -4.75 -5.57 -4.00
N ALA A 113 -3.76 -4.91 -4.64
CA ALA A 113 -3.73 -4.74 -6.09
C ALA A 113 -3.57 -6.08 -6.82
N LEU A 114 -2.65 -6.94 -6.37
CA LEU A 114 -2.42 -8.26 -6.95
C LEU A 114 -3.71 -9.09 -7.00
N LEU A 115 -4.43 -9.18 -5.88
CA LEU A 115 -5.63 -10.03 -5.77
C LEU A 115 -6.87 -9.45 -6.45
N ARG A 116 -6.90 -8.12 -6.65
CA ARG A 116 -7.93 -7.50 -7.50
C ARG A 116 -7.80 -7.97 -8.96
N ASP A 117 -6.57 -8.04 -9.46
CA ASP A 117 -6.30 -8.35 -10.87
C ASP A 117 -6.16 -9.86 -11.13
N ASN A 118 -5.65 -10.60 -10.14
CA ASN A 118 -5.54 -12.06 -10.16
C ASN A 118 -6.10 -12.64 -8.85
N PRO A 119 -7.40 -12.99 -8.79
CA PRO A 119 -8.04 -13.48 -7.58
C PRO A 119 -7.56 -14.84 -7.07
N ALA A 120 -6.83 -15.61 -7.89
CA ALA A 120 -6.34 -16.95 -7.55
C ALA A 120 -4.92 -17.17 -8.07
N PRO A 121 -3.92 -16.42 -7.55
CA PRO A 121 -2.56 -16.47 -8.08
C PRO A 121 -1.88 -17.78 -7.70
N THR A 122 -1.06 -18.27 -8.62
CA THR A 122 -0.11 -19.37 -8.38
C THR A 122 1.04 -18.94 -7.47
N ASP A 123 1.77 -19.89 -6.89
CA ASP A 123 2.94 -19.59 -6.04
C ASP A 123 3.97 -18.69 -6.74
N GLU A 124 4.21 -18.91 -8.04
CA GLU A 124 5.15 -18.12 -8.84
C GLU A 124 4.66 -16.67 -9.00
N GLU A 125 3.38 -16.49 -9.29
CA GLU A 125 2.76 -15.16 -9.40
C GLU A 125 2.72 -14.41 -8.06
N VAL A 126 2.53 -15.15 -6.95
CA VAL A 126 2.65 -14.58 -5.61
C VAL A 126 4.08 -14.09 -5.36
N LEU A 127 5.10 -14.90 -5.65
CA LEU A 127 6.49 -14.50 -5.47
C LEU A 127 6.86 -13.28 -6.32
N GLU A 128 6.43 -13.27 -7.58
CA GLU A 128 6.66 -12.15 -8.49
C GLU A 128 5.96 -10.88 -8.00
N GLY A 129 4.67 -10.98 -7.63
CA GLY A 129 3.90 -9.85 -7.09
C GLY A 129 4.48 -9.28 -5.79
N LEU A 130 5.14 -10.11 -4.98
CA LEU A 130 5.79 -9.69 -3.74
C LEU A 130 7.23 -9.17 -3.94
N SER A 131 7.85 -9.40 -5.10
CA SER A 131 9.27 -9.10 -5.37
C SER A 131 9.63 -7.62 -5.17
N GLY A 132 8.65 -6.73 -5.32
CA GLY A 132 8.79 -5.30 -5.07
C GLY A 132 8.82 -4.90 -3.58
N ASN A 133 8.61 -5.78 -2.62
CA ASN A 133 8.57 -5.39 -1.21
C ASN A 133 9.60 -6.18 -0.40
N LEU A 134 10.47 -5.46 0.30
CA LEU A 134 11.52 -6.08 1.10
C LEU A 134 11.07 -6.23 2.56
N CYS A 135 11.26 -7.43 3.08
CA CYS A 135 11.05 -7.74 4.49
C CYS A 135 12.34 -8.27 5.11
N ARG A 136 12.74 -7.72 6.27
CA ARG A 136 13.92 -8.19 7.00
C ARG A 136 13.61 -9.18 8.12
N CYS A 137 12.34 -9.38 8.45
CA CYS A 137 11.94 -10.11 9.65
C CYS A 137 11.33 -11.48 9.35
N THR A 138 10.45 -11.59 8.35
CA THR A 138 9.58 -12.78 8.18
C THR A 138 10.20 -13.91 7.36
N GLY A 139 11.21 -13.62 6.53
CA GLY A 139 11.68 -14.57 5.52
C GLY A 139 10.65 -14.87 4.41
N TYR A 140 9.64 -14.02 4.24
CA TYR A 140 8.60 -14.04 3.18
C TYR A 140 7.61 -15.21 3.19
N GLN A 141 7.94 -16.37 3.76
CA GLN A 141 7.07 -17.55 3.71
C GLN A 141 5.67 -17.30 4.28
N ASN A 142 5.57 -16.65 5.44
CA ASN A 142 4.26 -16.33 6.02
C ASN A 142 3.51 -15.22 5.27
N ILE A 143 4.23 -14.36 4.54
CA ILE A 143 3.61 -13.34 3.67
C ILE A 143 2.99 -14.04 2.46
N ALA A 144 3.71 -14.95 1.80
CA ALA A 144 3.16 -15.73 0.68
C ALA A 144 1.93 -16.54 1.10
N LYS A 145 1.99 -17.22 2.28
CA LYS A 145 0.82 -17.90 2.86
C LYS A 145 -0.37 -16.96 3.06
N ALA A 146 -0.13 -15.74 3.54
CA ALA A 146 -1.19 -14.75 3.72
C ALA A 146 -1.81 -14.30 2.38
N VAL A 147 -1.06 -14.29 1.28
CA VAL A 147 -1.63 -13.97 -0.04
C VAL A 147 -2.65 -15.03 -0.46
N HIS A 148 -2.30 -16.32 -0.36
CA HIS A 148 -3.24 -17.40 -0.66
C HIS A 148 -4.44 -17.40 0.30
N ARG A 149 -4.20 -17.19 1.60
CA ARG A 149 -5.30 -17.09 2.57
C ARG A 149 -6.23 -15.91 2.26
N ALA A 150 -5.69 -14.78 1.82
CA ALA A 150 -6.51 -13.64 1.41
C ALA A 150 -7.34 -13.95 0.15
N ALA A 151 -6.77 -14.69 -0.82
CA ALA A 151 -7.51 -15.15 -2.00
C ALA A 151 -8.68 -16.07 -1.62
N GLU A 152 -8.47 -17.02 -0.70
CA GLU A 152 -9.53 -17.88 -0.16
C GLU A 152 -10.64 -17.07 0.51
N LEU A 153 -10.28 -16.11 1.38
CA LEU A 153 -11.24 -15.24 2.06
C LEU A 153 -12.08 -14.41 1.08
N LEU A 154 -11.46 -13.87 0.02
CA LEU A 154 -12.18 -13.11 -1.02
C LEU A 154 -13.15 -14.00 -1.81
N ALA A 155 -12.77 -15.26 -2.07
CA ALA A 155 -13.64 -16.23 -2.75
C ALA A 155 -14.82 -16.68 -1.87
N GLU A 156 -14.65 -16.77 -0.55
CA GLU A 156 -15.71 -17.06 0.41
C GLU A 156 -16.73 -15.91 0.56
N GLU A 157 -16.29 -14.66 0.34
CA GLU A 157 -17.09 -13.43 0.47
C GLU A 157 -17.85 -13.05 -0.82
N SER A 158 -17.58 -13.74 -1.94
CA SER A 158 -18.20 -13.51 -3.26
C SER A 158 -19.45 -14.34 -3.49
#